data_AF-A0A1L9WL69-F1
#
_entry.id   AF-A0A1L9WL69-F1
#
_cell.length_a   1.000
_cell.length_b   1.000
_cell.length_c   1.000
_cell.angle_alpha   90.00
_cell.angle_beta   90.00
_cell.angle_gamma   90.00
#
_symmetry.space_group_name_H-M   'P 1'
#
loop_
_entity.id
_entity.type
_entity.pdbx_description
1 polymer ?
#
loop_
_entity_poly.entity_id
_entity_poly.type
_entity_poly.pdbx_seq_one_letter_code
_entity_poly.pdbx_strand_id
1 'polypeptide(L)'
;MSSLNPDTITITTPSDLKVVIVEKSSTNQENEPQPHETRTMNVDRATLIDGCQYFKSMLTSHRWAESDSVKITLQDDHIVAMEILLRKLHGTLDAMSVKEVSVADVWHLVLACDKYGLNPKDFQAWFASWAEHAETQIKKLYDGDELKYYRQILFPSWATGHAALFAEATMSLVYGSEEHIVERNPTKVHQMHLPPRMLREANERRPRPPPHIAHKGLFDWIATILRSPTPSPCCERTVFEFFRELQRISVWPFEDCMRHSSIDDLVFRMRLFNAREMRAYTDPRTQKPVDCSRCGHDWKAVVAGAAKRVEGYFDGLCLDCMDHTKNLEKGGDRDRDYWAYMLPRDRYDVGCRIKHGEPTWYFSFMGRREKKGLIADV
;
A
#
# COMPACT_ATOMS: atom_id res chain seq x y z
N MET A 1 -6.47 -31.44 39.92
CA MET A 1 -7.03 -30.88 38.68
C MET A 1 -7.06 -29.37 38.85
N SER A 2 -6.00 -28.68 38.41
CA SER A 2 -5.86 -27.24 38.61
C SER A 2 -6.71 -26.50 37.58
N SER A 3 -7.58 -25.64 38.08
CA SER A 3 -8.35 -24.67 37.29
C SER A 3 -7.39 -23.77 36.51
N LEU A 4 -7.51 -23.75 35.18
CA LEU A 4 -6.84 -22.78 34.32
C LEU A 4 -7.31 -21.37 34.70
N ASN A 5 -6.37 -20.53 35.14
CA ASN A 5 -6.61 -19.11 35.36
C ASN A 5 -6.87 -18.46 33.98
N PRO A 6 -7.98 -17.73 33.76
CA PRO A 6 -8.31 -17.13 32.46
C PRO A 6 -7.27 -16.12 31.96
N ASP A 7 -6.42 -15.61 32.85
CA ASP A 7 -5.38 -14.60 32.56
C ASP A 7 -4.02 -15.20 32.21
N THR A 8 -3.93 -16.53 32.08
CA THR A 8 -2.68 -17.24 31.77
C THR A 8 -2.72 -17.89 30.40
N ILE A 9 -1.82 -17.48 29.51
CA ILE A 9 -1.63 -18.06 28.17
C ILE A 9 -0.45 -19.03 28.23
N THR A 10 -0.62 -20.21 27.66
CA THR A 10 0.47 -21.20 27.54
C THR A 10 1.07 -21.11 26.14
N ILE A 11 2.33 -20.67 26.04
CA ILE A 11 3.04 -20.53 24.77
C ILE A 11 3.73 -21.85 24.40
N THR A 12 4.27 -22.55 25.40
CA THR A 12 4.93 -23.85 25.23
C THR A 12 4.74 -24.74 26.46
N THR A 13 4.97 -26.04 26.30
CA THR A 13 5.01 -27.04 27.36
C THR A 13 6.15 -28.04 27.08
N PRO A 14 7.07 -28.29 28.04
CA PRO A 14 7.16 -27.69 29.38
C PRO A 14 7.56 -26.20 29.34
N SER A 15 7.24 -25.46 30.40
CA SER A 15 7.60 -24.05 30.57
C SER A 15 8.25 -23.84 31.93
N ASP A 16 9.34 -23.08 31.99
CA ASP A 16 10.12 -22.81 33.21
C ASP A 16 10.18 -21.32 33.60
N LEU A 17 9.59 -20.43 32.78
CA LEU A 17 9.54 -19.00 33.01
C LEU A 17 8.13 -18.44 32.79
N LYS A 18 7.72 -17.52 33.67
CA LYS A 18 6.49 -16.73 33.55
C LYS A 18 6.81 -15.31 33.11
N VAL A 19 6.30 -14.91 31.96
CA VAL A 19 6.41 -13.53 31.47
C VAL A 19 5.08 -12.83 31.74
N VAL A 20 5.11 -11.79 32.56
CA VAL A 20 3.94 -10.97 32.87
C VAL A 20 3.97 -9.72 32.03
N ILE A 21 3.01 -9.56 31.13
CA ILE A 21 2.83 -8.38 30.29
C ILE A 21 1.88 -7.43 30.99
N VAL A 22 2.32 -6.19 31.18
CA VAL A 22 1.52 -5.12 31.78
C VAL A 22 1.26 -4.06 30.71
N GLU A 23 0.01 -3.96 30.29
CA GLU A 23 -0.45 -3.01 29.29
C GLU A 23 -1.09 -1.81 29.98
N LYS A 24 -0.68 -0.59 29.61
CA LYS A 24 -1.34 0.63 30.08
C LYS A 24 -2.65 0.81 29.33
N SER A 25 -3.76 0.82 30.06
CA SER A 25 -5.03 1.29 29.50
C SER A 25 -4.88 2.72 29.01
N SER A 26 -5.57 3.06 27.92
CA SER A 26 -5.53 4.41 27.39
C SER A 26 -6.93 5.03 27.44
N THR A 27 -7.22 5.79 28.49
CA THR A 27 -8.40 6.69 28.56
C THR A 27 -8.02 8.06 29.08
N ASN A 28 -8.64 9.10 28.49
CA ASN A 28 -8.34 10.53 28.64
C ASN A 28 -8.80 11.15 29.99
N GLN A 29 -8.50 10.54 31.13
CA GLN A 29 -8.78 11.17 32.43
C GLN A 29 -7.50 11.26 33.25
N GLU A 30 -6.94 12.47 33.29
CA GLU A 30 -5.60 12.80 33.81
C GLU A 30 -5.44 12.67 35.34
N ASN A 31 -6.36 12.07 36.11
CA ASN A 31 -6.23 12.06 37.58
C ASN A 31 -6.71 10.81 38.34
N GLU A 32 -6.93 9.66 37.68
CA GLU A 32 -7.18 8.39 38.39
C GLU A 32 -6.09 7.34 38.09
N PRO A 33 -5.58 6.60 39.11
CA PRO A 33 -4.67 5.48 38.90
C PRO A 33 -5.40 4.40 38.09
N GLN A 34 -4.97 4.23 36.84
CA GLN A 34 -5.69 3.41 35.86
C GLN A 34 -5.46 1.91 36.09
N PRO A 35 -6.45 1.06 35.80
CA PRO A 35 -6.28 -0.38 35.85
C PRO A 35 -5.38 -0.83 34.69
N HIS A 36 -4.21 -1.36 35.03
CA HIS A 36 -3.35 -2.03 34.06
C HIS A 36 -3.96 -3.38 33.67
N GLU A 37 -4.15 -3.63 32.38
CA GLU A 37 -4.45 -4.99 31.94
C GLU A 37 -3.17 -5.81 32.04
N THR A 38 -3.27 -6.99 32.63
CA THR A 38 -2.10 -7.84 32.87
C THR A 38 -2.39 -9.26 32.42
N ARG A 39 -1.49 -9.84 31.63
CA ARG A 39 -1.55 -11.27 31.29
C ARG A 39 -0.23 -11.96 31.57
N THR A 40 -0.32 -13.22 32.01
CA THR A 40 0.85 -14.07 32.23
C THR A 40 0.99 -15.06 31.09
N MET A 41 2.20 -15.18 30.55
CA MET A 41 2.53 -16.09 29.47
C MET A 41 3.59 -17.09 29.95
N ASN A 42 3.29 -18.38 29.85
CA ASN A 42 4.21 -19.46 30.22
C ASN A 42 5.10 -19.81 29.02
N VAL A 43 6.42 -19.65 29.19
CA VAL A 43 7.44 -19.78 28.14
C VAL A 43 8.62 -20.64 28.60
N ASP A 44 9.48 -21.01 27.66
CA ASP A 44 10.75 -21.67 27.92
C ASP A 44 11.89 -20.63 27.90
N ARG A 45 12.62 -20.53 29.02
CA ARG A 45 13.70 -19.57 29.26
C ARG A 45 14.85 -19.75 28.26
N ALA A 46 15.24 -20.99 27.98
CA ALA A 46 16.35 -21.27 27.07
C ALA A 46 16.01 -20.80 25.64
N THR A 47 14.81 -21.13 25.16
CA THR A 47 14.28 -20.70 23.86
C THR A 47 14.25 -19.19 23.74
N LEU A 48 13.84 -18.46 24.80
CA LEU A 48 13.88 -17.00 24.81
C LEU A 48 15.30 -16.41 24.72
N ILE A 49 16.24 -16.99 25.44
CA ILE A 49 17.65 -16.59 25.43
C ILE A 49 18.27 -16.82 24.05
N ASP A 50 17.97 -17.95 23.43
CA ASP A 50 18.52 -18.32 22.13
C ASP A 50 17.87 -17.53 20.99
N GLY A 51 16.58 -17.25 21.10
CA GLY A 51 15.81 -16.56 20.06
C GLY A 51 15.90 -15.04 20.07
N CYS A 52 16.36 -14.40 21.16
CA CYS A 52 16.31 -12.95 21.29
C CYS A 52 17.45 -12.37 22.14
N GLN A 53 18.25 -11.48 21.54
CA GLN A 53 19.40 -10.87 22.19
C GLN A 53 19.01 -10.00 23.41
N TYR A 54 17.83 -9.38 23.38
CA TYR A 54 17.29 -8.62 24.51
C TYR A 54 17.09 -9.52 25.72
N PHE A 55 16.36 -10.63 25.55
CA PHE A 55 16.11 -11.58 26.64
C PHE A 55 17.39 -12.29 27.07
N LYS A 56 18.31 -12.61 26.15
CA LYS A 56 19.63 -13.11 26.50
C LYS A 56 20.36 -12.18 27.47
N SER A 57 20.42 -10.89 27.15
CA SER A 57 21.12 -9.90 27.98
C SER A 57 20.48 -9.75 29.36
N MET A 58 19.15 -9.79 29.43
CA MET A 58 18.38 -9.70 30.67
C MET A 58 18.51 -10.96 31.56
N LEU A 59 18.39 -12.14 30.96
CA LEU A 59 18.23 -13.40 31.68
C LEU A 59 19.56 -14.10 32.01
N THR A 60 20.68 -13.71 31.38
CA THR A 60 21.99 -14.37 31.59
C THR A 60 23.00 -13.52 32.35
N SER A 61 22.82 -12.20 32.44
CA SER A 61 23.94 -11.34 32.85
C SER A 61 24.19 -11.27 34.36
N HIS A 62 23.40 -11.95 35.21
CA HIS A 62 23.46 -11.92 36.69
C HIS A 62 23.46 -10.51 37.31
N ARG A 63 23.30 -9.48 36.49
CA ARG A 63 23.28 -8.05 36.85
C ARG A 63 21.86 -7.54 37.03
N TRP A 64 20.87 -8.30 36.57
CA TRP A 64 19.46 -7.98 36.64
C TRP A 64 18.77 -8.92 37.61
N ALA A 65 17.79 -8.41 38.37
CA ALA A 65 16.99 -9.22 39.28
C ALA A 65 16.23 -10.34 38.54
N GLU A 66 15.93 -10.10 37.27
CA GLU A 66 15.28 -10.99 36.33
C GLU A 66 16.16 -12.21 35.97
N SER A 67 17.49 -12.11 36.08
CA SER A 67 18.41 -13.18 35.68
C SER A 67 18.13 -14.49 36.42
N ASP A 68 17.85 -14.44 37.72
CA ASP A 68 17.62 -15.63 38.55
C ASP A 68 16.12 -15.87 38.88
N SER A 69 15.22 -15.03 38.33
CA SER A 69 13.79 -15.09 38.64
C SER A 69 13.03 -16.05 37.72
N VAL A 70 12.12 -16.85 38.29
CA VAL A 70 11.14 -17.65 37.52
C VAL A 70 9.99 -16.82 36.94
N LYS A 71 10.01 -15.49 37.17
CA LYS A 71 9.03 -14.54 36.68
C LYS A 71 9.69 -13.22 36.27
N ILE A 72 9.39 -12.75 35.07
CA ILE A 72 9.76 -11.40 34.61
C ILE A 72 8.50 -10.58 34.31
N THR A 73 8.59 -9.26 34.42
CA THR A 73 7.49 -8.35 34.11
C THR A 73 7.93 -7.38 33.02
N LEU A 74 7.15 -7.31 31.94
CA LEU A 74 7.37 -6.40 30.83
C LEU A 74 6.31 -5.29 30.89
N GLN A 75 6.79 -4.06 31.01
CA GLN A 75 5.96 -2.88 31.20
C GLN A 75 5.74 -2.17 29.86
N ASP A 76 4.54 -1.63 29.68
CA ASP A 76 4.15 -0.82 28.52
C ASP A 76 4.24 -1.61 27.20
N ASP A 77 3.86 -2.89 27.26
CA ASP A 77 3.80 -3.79 26.11
C ASP A 77 2.37 -4.21 25.82
N HIS A 78 2.05 -4.33 24.53
CA HIS A 78 0.73 -4.74 24.08
C HIS A 78 0.58 -6.26 24.20
N ILE A 79 -0.46 -6.73 24.88
CA ILE A 79 -0.61 -8.15 25.24
C ILE A 79 -0.63 -9.06 24.00
N VAL A 80 -1.48 -8.78 23.02
CA VAL A 80 -1.63 -9.63 21.82
C VAL A 80 -0.35 -9.65 20.98
N ALA A 81 0.30 -8.50 20.77
CA ALA A 81 1.57 -8.39 20.06
C ALA A 81 2.68 -9.23 20.72
N MET A 82 2.74 -9.22 22.06
CA MET A 82 3.69 -10.05 22.81
C MET A 82 3.38 -11.54 22.71
N GLU A 83 2.11 -11.93 22.70
CA GLU A 83 1.75 -13.32 22.46
C GLU A 83 2.23 -13.80 21.08
N ILE A 84 1.98 -13.02 20.02
CA ILE A 84 2.44 -13.32 18.65
C ILE A 84 3.97 -13.46 18.62
N LEU A 85 4.68 -12.50 19.21
CA LEU A 85 6.14 -12.49 19.28
C LEU A 85 6.68 -13.73 20.00
N LEU A 86 6.15 -14.03 21.18
CA LEU A 86 6.60 -15.16 21.99
C LEU A 86 6.29 -16.50 21.31
N ARG A 87 5.11 -16.66 20.70
CA ARG A 87 4.77 -17.84 19.91
C ARG A 87 5.70 -18.03 18.72
N LYS A 88 6.09 -16.94 18.04
CA LYS A 88 7.07 -17.00 16.95
C LYS A 88 8.42 -17.52 17.44
N LEU A 89 8.92 -17.03 18.58
CA LEU A 89 10.18 -17.50 19.16
C LEU A 89 10.14 -18.98 19.56
N HIS A 90 8.97 -19.48 19.98
CA HIS A 90 8.80 -20.88 20.39
C HIS A 90 8.33 -21.81 19.27
N GLY A 91 8.14 -21.30 18.05
CA GLY A 91 7.61 -22.10 16.94
C GLY A 91 6.16 -22.57 17.13
N THR A 92 5.37 -21.89 17.98
CA THR A 92 3.98 -22.24 18.31
C THR A 92 2.96 -21.22 17.77
N LEU A 93 3.35 -20.51 16.70
CA LEU A 93 2.55 -19.45 16.10
C LEU A 93 1.25 -19.99 15.46
N ASP A 94 1.30 -21.19 14.90
CA ASP A 94 0.14 -21.85 14.28
C ASP A 94 -0.97 -22.23 15.27
N ALA A 95 -0.65 -22.26 16.58
CA ALA A 95 -1.64 -22.49 17.63
C ALA A 95 -2.51 -21.23 17.92
N MET A 96 -2.12 -20.06 17.40
CA MET A 96 -2.85 -18.82 17.58
C MET A 96 -3.89 -18.62 16.46
N SER A 97 -5.12 -18.29 16.84
CA SER A 97 -6.15 -17.94 15.88
C SER A 97 -5.90 -16.54 15.32
N VAL A 98 -5.69 -16.44 14.00
CA VAL A 98 -5.61 -15.14 13.29
C VAL A 98 -6.91 -14.32 13.39
N LYS A 99 -8.03 -14.95 13.75
CA LYS A 99 -9.37 -14.31 13.81
C LYS A 99 -9.53 -13.35 14.98
N GLU A 100 -8.71 -13.52 16.00
CA GLU A 100 -8.77 -12.74 17.24
C GLU A 100 -7.82 -11.53 17.20
N VAL A 101 -7.02 -11.42 16.13
CA VAL A 101 -5.99 -10.39 15.97
C VAL A 101 -6.53 -9.25 15.12
N SER A 102 -6.61 -8.06 15.71
CA SER A 102 -6.98 -6.81 15.05
C SER A 102 -5.81 -6.20 14.28
N VAL A 103 -6.09 -5.24 13.39
CA VAL A 103 -5.03 -4.50 12.69
C VAL A 103 -4.17 -3.70 13.67
N ALA A 104 -4.75 -3.18 14.75
CA ALA A 104 -4.00 -2.49 15.80
C ALA A 104 -2.97 -3.41 16.47
N ASP A 105 -3.30 -4.68 16.69
CA ASP A 105 -2.37 -5.65 17.29
C ASP A 105 -1.15 -5.88 16.38
N VAL A 106 -1.37 -5.91 15.05
CA VAL A 106 -0.28 -6.05 14.07
C VAL A 106 0.62 -4.81 14.03
N TRP A 107 0.05 -3.61 14.23
CA TRP A 107 0.86 -2.40 14.39
C TRP A 107 1.74 -2.49 15.64
N HIS A 108 1.15 -2.88 16.77
CA HIS A 108 1.91 -3.09 18.01
C HIS A 108 2.94 -4.21 17.89
N LEU A 109 2.71 -5.23 17.06
CA LEU A 109 3.71 -6.26 16.75
C LEU A 109 4.96 -5.66 16.10
N VAL A 110 4.79 -4.74 15.14
CA VAL A 110 5.94 -4.05 14.51
C VAL A 110 6.73 -3.25 15.55
N LEU A 111 6.03 -2.57 16.46
CA LEU A 111 6.67 -1.85 17.57
C LEU A 111 7.40 -2.79 18.55
N ALA A 112 6.80 -3.92 18.88
CA ALA A 112 7.43 -4.93 19.72
C ALA A 112 8.70 -5.47 19.05
N CYS A 113 8.66 -5.74 17.74
CA CYS A 113 9.85 -6.16 16.99
C CYS A 113 10.98 -5.14 17.12
N ASP A 114 10.69 -3.84 16.98
CA ASP A 114 11.68 -2.76 17.17
C ASP A 114 12.23 -2.75 18.61
N LYS A 115 11.36 -2.79 19.63
CA LYS A 115 11.74 -2.79 21.06
C LYS A 115 12.63 -3.97 21.44
N TYR A 116 12.34 -5.17 20.93
CA TYR A 116 13.05 -6.40 21.27
C TYR A 116 14.16 -6.77 20.28
N GLY A 117 14.38 -5.97 19.24
CA GLY A 117 15.43 -6.20 18.24
C GLY A 117 15.18 -7.40 17.33
N LEU A 118 13.91 -7.72 17.05
CA LEU A 118 13.51 -8.75 16.10
C LEU A 118 13.24 -8.12 14.73
N ASN A 119 13.43 -8.90 13.66
CA ASN A 119 13.12 -8.44 12.31
C ASN A 119 11.64 -8.68 12.00
N PRO A 120 10.81 -7.65 11.74
CA PRO A 120 9.40 -7.84 11.42
C PRO A 120 9.17 -8.71 10.18
N LYS A 121 10.16 -8.80 9.27
CA LYS A 121 10.08 -9.66 8.08
C LYS A 121 10.02 -11.16 8.42
N ASP A 122 10.45 -11.57 9.61
CA ASP A 122 10.38 -12.96 10.06
C ASP A 122 8.92 -13.42 10.30
N PHE A 123 7.99 -12.46 10.38
CA PHE A 123 6.55 -12.69 10.53
C PHE A 123 5.80 -12.68 9.19
N GLN A 124 6.47 -12.53 8.04
CA GLN A 124 5.82 -12.36 6.73
C GLN A 124 4.79 -13.45 6.41
N ALA A 125 5.12 -14.73 6.64
CA ALA A 125 4.21 -15.85 6.31
C ALA A 125 2.94 -15.86 7.17
N TRP A 126 3.09 -15.56 8.47
CA TRP A 126 1.96 -15.42 9.38
C TRP A 126 1.12 -14.19 9.04
N PHE A 127 1.79 -13.06 8.75
CA PHE A 127 1.13 -11.82 8.35
C PHE A 127 0.33 -12.01 7.06
N ALA A 128 0.85 -12.76 6.07
CA ALA A 128 0.10 -13.09 4.86
C ALA A 128 -1.20 -13.84 5.18
N SER A 129 -1.13 -14.88 6.02
CA SER A 129 -2.29 -15.67 6.44
C SER A 129 -3.31 -14.83 7.23
N TRP A 130 -2.83 -13.93 8.09
CA TRP A 130 -3.68 -12.99 8.81
C TRP A 130 -4.31 -11.95 7.88
N ALA A 131 -3.57 -11.41 6.91
CA ALA A 131 -4.05 -10.41 5.98
C ALA A 131 -5.16 -10.95 5.07
N GLU A 132 -5.01 -12.18 4.57
CA GLU A 132 -6.07 -12.89 3.83
C GLU A 132 -7.35 -12.99 4.66
N HIS A 133 -7.23 -13.32 5.96
CA HIS A 133 -8.38 -13.34 6.84
C HIS A 133 -8.97 -11.93 7.05
N ALA A 134 -8.14 -10.92 7.31
CA ALA A 134 -8.56 -9.54 7.54
C ALA A 134 -9.32 -8.96 6.35
N GLU A 135 -8.91 -9.29 5.12
CA GLU A 135 -9.56 -8.88 3.88
C GLU A 135 -11.02 -9.37 3.82
N THR A 136 -11.29 -10.63 4.22
CA THR A 136 -12.66 -11.15 4.28
C THR A 136 -13.56 -10.38 5.26
N GLN A 137 -12.98 -9.64 6.19
CA GLN A 137 -13.69 -8.86 7.20
C GLN A 137 -13.90 -7.40 6.81
N ILE A 138 -13.45 -6.95 5.63
CA ILE A 138 -13.56 -5.54 5.19
C ILE A 138 -15.00 -5.02 5.30
N LYS A 139 -15.98 -5.78 4.77
CA LYS A 139 -17.40 -5.39 4.85
C LYS A 139 -17.91 -5.19 6.28
N LYS A 140 -17.40 -5.97 7.23
CA LYS A 140 -17.86 -5.97 8.63
C LYS A 140 -17.13 -4.92 9.48
N LEU A 141 -15.82 -4.80 9.33
CA LEU A 141 -14.97 -3.96 10.20
C LEU A 141 -14.76 -2.55 9.65
N TYR A 142 -14.97 -2.37 8.36
CA TYR A 142 -14.70 -1.11 7.66
C TYR A 142 -15.95 -0.55 6.98
N ASP A 143 -17.14 -1.07 7.28
CA ASP A 143 -18.42 -0.64 6.67
C ASP A 143 -18.40 -0.76 5.12
N GLY A 144 -17.56 -1.65 4.58
CA GLY A 144 -17.33 -1.78 3.14
C GLY A 144 -16.35 -0.76 2.55
N ASP A 145 -15.76 0.13 3.34
CA ASP A 145 -14.72 1.07 2.89
C ASP A 145 -13.36 0.36 2.79
N GLU A 146 -13.09 -0.16 1.59
CA GLU A 146 -11.84 -0.83 1.25
C GLU A 146 -10.61 0.09 1.36
N LEU A 147 -10.77 1.38 1.05
CA LEU A 147 -9.66 2.35 1.15
C LEU A 147 -9.25 2.54 2.60
N LYS A 148 -10.19 2.56 3.54
CA LYS A 148 -9.89 2.62 4.98
C LYS A 148 -9.07 1.41 5.43
N TYR A 149 -9.33 0.22 4.90
CA TYR A 149 -8.50 -0.97 5.15
C TYR A 149 -7.09 -0.77 4.60
N TYR A 150 -6.95 -0.39 3.32
CA TYR A 150 -5.63 -0.20 2.71
C TYR A 150 -4.80 0.87 3.41
N ARG A 151 -5.41 1.98 3.87
CA ARG A 151 -4.71 3.00 4.66
C ARG A 151 -4.12 2.47 5.97
N GLN A 152 -4.73 1.45 6.58
CA GLN A 152 -4.23 0.82 7.81
C GLN A 152 -3.23 -0.31 7.55
N ILE A 153 -3.30 -0.99 6.41
CA ILE A 153 -2.43 -2.13 6.08
C ILE A 153 -1.08 -1.72 5.49
N LEU A 154 -0.97 -0.48 5.00
CA LEU A 154 0.23 0.09 4.39
C LEU A 154 1.50 -0.09 5.24
N PHE A 155 1.46 0.31 6.52
CA PHE A 155 2.62 0.21 7.40
C PHE A 155 2.99 -1.23 7.77
N PRO A 156 2.04 -2.09 8.21
CA PRO A 156 2.33 -3.49 8.45
C PRO A 156 2.88 -4.25 7.24
N SER A 157 2.31 -4.03 6.05
CA SER A 157 2.76 -4.69 4.82
C SER A 157 4.17 -4.24 4.41
N TRP A 158 4.51 -2.97 4.62
CA TRP A 158 5.87 -2.46 4.46
C TRP A 158 6.83 -3.09 5.47
N ALA A 159 6.50 -3.05 6.76
CA ALA A 159 7.37 -3.49 7.85
C ALA A 159 7.69 -5.00 7.76
N THR A 160 6.66 -5.82 7.52
CA THR A 160 6.78 -7.27 7.34
C THR A 160 7.35 -7.66 5.97
N GLY A 161 7.51 -6.70 5.06
CA GLY A 161 8.05 -6.94 3.73
C GLY A 161 7.09 -7.71 2.81
N HIS A 162 5.79 -7.64 3.03
CA HIS A 162 4.79 -8.29 2.19
C HIS A 162 4.55 -7.52 0.88
N ALA A 163 5.39 -7.77 -0.13
CA ALA A 163 5.45 -6.98 -1.36
C ALA A 163 4.13 -6.91 -2.15
N ALA A 164 3.39 -8.02 -2.27
CA ALA A 164 2.14 -8.07 -3.03
C ALA A 164 1.07 -7.15 -2.40
N LEU A 165 0.73 -7.39 -1.14
CA LEU A 165 -0.24 -6.55 -0.40
C LEU A 165 0.17 -5.07 -0.32
N PHE A 166 1.46 -4.76 -0.20
CA PHE A 166 1.91 -3.37 -0.22
C PHE A 166 1.67 -2.70 -1.58
N ALA A 167 1.98 -3.41 -2.67
CA ALA A 167 1.72 -2.92 -4.01
C ALA A 167 0.21 -2.75 -4.26
N GLU A 168 -0.59 -3.76 -3.92
CA GLU A 168 -2.04 -3.70 -4.00
C GLU A 168 -2.62 -2.53 -3.20
N ALA A 169 -2.25 -2.37 -1.93
CA ALA A 169 -2.73 -1.27 -1.10
C ALA A 169 -2.38 0.11 -1.70
N THR A 170 -1.16 0.28 -2.19
CA THR A 170 -0.74 1.55 -2.81
C THR A 170 -1.40 1.79 -4.17
N MET A 171 -1.66 0.74 -4.95
CA MET A 171 -2.43 0.81 -6.19
C MET A 171 -3.86 1.26 -5.91
N SER A 172 -4.58 0.53 -5.05
CA SER A 172 -5.97 0.82 -4.70
C SER A 172 -6.14 2.23 -4.12
N LEU A 173 -5.17 2.71 -3.34
CA LEU A 173 -5.18 4.09 -2.83
C LEU A 173 -4.94 5.14 -3.92
N VAL A 174 -4.04 4.88 -4.87
CA VAL A 174 -3.81 5.79 -6.00
C VAL A 174 -5.05 5.88 -6.89
N TYR A 175 -5.66 4.75 -7.21
CA TYR A 175 -6.81 4.68 -8.11
C TYR A 175 -8.12 5.13 -7.48
N GLY A 176 -8.37 4.74 -6.23
CA GLY A 176 -9.65 4.96 -5.56
C GLY A 176 -9.75 6.26 -4.75
N SER A 177 -8.64 6.90 -4.36
CA SER A 177 -8.72 8.10 -3.50
C SER A 177 -9.10 9.37 -4.27
N GLU A 178 -10.08 10.12 -3.73
CA GLU A 178 -10.45 11.48 -4.16
C GLU A 178 -9.62 12.58 -3.48
N GLU A 179 -8.89 12.24 -2.42
CA GLU A 179 -8.10 13.18 -1.62
C GLU A 179 -6.65 12.75 -1.51
N HIS A 180 -5.87 13.51 -0.75
CA HIS A 180 -4.49 13.17 -0.45
C HIS A 180 -4.45 11.79 0.21
N ILE A 181 -3.58 10.90 -0.29
CA ILE A 181 -3.38 9.57 0.27
C ILE A 181 -2.66 9.75 1.60
N VAL A 182 -3.35 9.38 2.66
CA VAL A 182 -2.80 9.36 4.02
C VAL A 182 -2.80 7.95 4.56
N GLU A 183 -1.78 7.63 5.32
CA GLU A 183 -1.79 6.46 6.19
C GLU A 183 -2.78 6.66 7.34
N ARG A 184 -3.37 5.57 7.84
CA ARG A 184 -4.25 5.59 9.01
C ARG A 184 -3.69 4.68 10.09
N ASN A 185 -3.12 5.27 11.13
CA ASN A 185 -2.71 4.54 12.34
C ASN A 185 -3.96 4.24 13.20
N PRO A 186 -4.33 2.96 13.44
CA PRO A 186 -5.45 2.60 14.30
C PRO A 186 -5.12 2.66 15.80
N THR A 187 -3.87 2.92 16.16
CA THR A 187 -3.36 2.98 17.54
C THR A 187 -3.20 4.43 18.02
N LYS A 188 -2.79 4.60 19.29
CA LYS A 188 -2.44 5.89 19.88
C LYS A 188 -0.95 6.21 19.84
N VAL A 189 -0.13 5.31 19.30
CA VAL A 189 1.33 5.42 19.32
C VAL A 189 1.79 6.07 18.01
N HIS A 190 2.00 7.38 18.05
CA HIS A 190 2.27 8.21 16.87
C HIS A 190 3.58 7.92 16.13
N GLN A 191 4.56 7.31 16.80
CA GLN A 191 5.85 6.95 16.19
C GLN A 191 5.74 5.80 15.17
N MET A 192 4.65 5.05 15.18
CA MET A 192 4.37 4.04 14.16
C MET A 192 3.79 4.75 12.95
N HIS A 193 4.59 4.87 11.90
CA HIS A 193 4.17 5.40 10.61
C HIS A 193 5.13 4.95 9.52
N LEU A 194 4.68 4.99 8.27
CA LEU A 194 5.55 4.81 7.10
C LEU A 194 6.61 5.93 7.02
N PRO A 195 7.78 5.65 6.42
CA PRO A 195 8.71 6.70 6.05
C PRO A 195 8.01 7.76 5.17
N PRO A 196 8.07 9.08 5.49
CA PRO A 196 7.31 10.12 4.80
C PRO A 196 7.49 10.14 3.28
N ARG A 197 8.67 9.76 2.81
CA ARG A 197 8.99 9.66 1.38
C ARG A 197 8.06 8.69 0.66
N MET A 198 7.65 7.57 1.27
CA MET A 198 6.79 6.57 0.62
C MET A 198 5.39 7.13 0.33
N LEU A 199 4.81 7.84 1.30
CA LEU A 199 3.53 8.53 1.10
C LEU A 199 3.67 9.66 0.06
N ARG A 200 4.80 10.36 0.03
CA ARG A 200 5.07 11.38 -0.99
C ARG A 200 5.06 10.78 -2.40
N GLU A 201 5.80 9.69 -2.64
CA GLU A 201 5.83 9.05 -3.97
C GLU A 201 4.43 8.57 -4.41
N ALA A 202 3.63 7.99 -3.50
CA ALA A 202 2.24 7.60 -3.80
C ALA A 202 1.36 8.81 -4.16
N ASN A 203 1.54 9.93 -3.46
CA ASN A 203 0.78 11.14 -3.71
C ASN A 203 1.22 11.91 -4.96
N GLU A 204 2.49 11.85 -5.33
CA GLU A 204 2.99 12.39 -6.60
C GLU A 204 2.42 11.61 -7.79
N ARG A 205 2.07 10.34 -7.61
CA ARG A 205 1.40 9.51 -8.61
C ARG A 205 -0.06 9.84 -8.80
N ARG A 206 -0.81 10.23 -7.78
CA ARG A 206 -2.25 10.48 -7.95
C ARG A 206 -2.57 11.50 -9.07
N PRO A 207 -1.90 12.66 -9.19
CA PRO A 207 -2.24 13.67 -10.20
C PRO A 207 -1.59 13.48 -11.58
N ARG A 208 -0.56 12.62 -11.77
CA ARG A 208 0.36 12.73 -12.93
C ARG A 208 0.18 11.74 -14.09
N PRO A 209 -0.10 10.43 -13.89
CA PRO A 209 -0.14 9.48 -15.01
C PRO A 209 -1.48 9.26 -15.75
N PRO A 210 -2.65 9.08 -15.07
CA PRO A 210 -3.92 8.79 -15.74
C PRO A 210 -4.32 9.82 -16.80
N PRO A 211 -4.18 11.16 -16.56
CA PRO A 211 -4.55 12.16 -17.54
C PRO A 211 -3.73 12.07 -18.82
N HIS A 212 -2.40 11.93 -18.76
CA HIS A 212 -1.55 11.85 -19.95
C HIS A 212 -1.91 10.63 -20.83
N ILE A 213 -2.15 9.47 -20.22
CA ILE A 213 -2.43 8.22 -20.95
C ILE A 213 -3.86 8.21 -21.48
N ALA A 214 -4.81 8.69 -20.68
CA ALA A 214 -6.18 8.90 -21.11
C ALA A 214 -6.20 9.89 -22.27
N HIS A 215 -5.52 11.03 -22.14
CA HIS A 215 -5.40 12.04 -23.19
C HIS A 215 -4.81 11.46 -24.47
N LYS A 216 -3.63 10.83 -24.40
CA LYS A 216 -3.02 10.21 -25.58
C LYS A 216 -3.99 9.21 -26.22
N GLY A 217 -4.59 8.35 -25.41
CA GLY A 217 -5.53 7.34 -25.86
C GLY A 217 -6.81 7.87 -26.50
N LEU A 218 -7.33 9.00 -26.01
CA LEU A 218 -8.57 9.63 -26.50
C LEU A 218 -8.30 10.57 -27.68
N PHE A 219 -7.15 11.25 -27.71
CA PHE A 219 -6.87 12.35 -28.63
C PHE A 219 -5.98 11.99 -29.81
N ASP A 220 -5.29 10.84 -29.82
CA ASP A 220 -4.46 10.43 -30.96
C ASP A 220 -5.28 10.38 -32.28
N TRP A 221 -6.53 9.91 -32.20
CA TRP A 221 -7.41 9.87 -33.38
C TRP A 221 -7.99 11.24 -33.75
N ILE A 222 -8.34 12.06 -32.76
CA ILE A 222 -8.75 13.46 -32.99
C ILE A 222 -7.62 14.26 -33.65
N ALA A 223 -6.38 14.12 -33.17
CA ALA A 223 -5.21 14.74 -33.78
C ALA A 223 -5.01 14.28 -35.23
N THR A 224 -5.39 13.05 -35.55
CA THR A 224 -5.37 12.53 -36.94
C THR A 224 -6.44 13.18 -37.81
N ILE A 225 -7.64 13.40 -37.27
CA ILE A 225 -8.71 14.15 -37.95
C ILE A 225 -8.28 15.62 -38.19
N LEU A 226 -7.73 16.27 -37.17
CA LEU A 226 -7.32 17.68 -37.21
C LEU A 226 -6.10 17.95 -38.10
N ARG A 227 -5.20 16.97 -38.28
CA ARG A 227 -4.07 17.07 -39.22
C ARG A 227 -4.47 16.94 -40.69
N SER A 228 -5.75 16.76 -40.99
CA SER A 228 -6.25 16.75 -42.37
C SER A 228 -5.96 18.08 -43.07
N PRO A 229 -5.35 18.08 -44.27
CA PRO A 229 -5.08 19.31 -45.03
C PRO A 229 -6.35 20.02 -45.51
N THR A 230 -7.49 19.32 -45.54
CA THR A 230 -8.81 19.90 -45.84
C THR A 230 -9.77 19.55 -44.70
N PRO A 231 -10.21 20.54 -43.89
CA PRO A 231 -11.27 20.34 -42.91
C PRO A 231 -12.57 20.02 -43.64
N SER A 232 -13.14 18.84 -43.39
CA SER A 232 -14.49 18.52 -43.87
C SER A 232 -15.51 18.82 -42.76
N PRO A 233 -16.70 19.35 -43.08
CA PRO A 233 -17.73 19.63 -42.09
C PRO A 233 -18.15 18.39 -41.26
N CYS A 234 -18.04 17.18 -41.83
CA CYS A 234 -18.27 15.95 -41.09
C CYS A 234 -17.23 15.69 -39.99
N CYS A 235 -15.96 16.00 -40.24
CA CYS A 235 -14.89 15.87 -39.25
C CYS A 235 -15.08 16.84 -38.08
N GLU A 236 -15.42 18.10 -38.36
CA GLU A 236 -15.71 19.12 -37.33
C GLU A 236 -16.87 18.68 -36.44
N ARG A 237 -17.95 18.19 -37.05
CA ARG A 237 -19.09 17.63 -36.33
C ARG A 237 -18.66 16.45 -35.46
N THR A 238 -17.92 15.49 -35.99
CA THR A 238 -17.48 14.32 -35.23
C THR A 238 -16.65 14.70 -34.00
N VAL A 239 -15.70 15.64 -34.14
CA VAL A 239 -14.90 16.12 -33.02
C VAL A 239 -15.78 16.79 -31.96
N PHE A 240 -16.69 17.67 -32.37
CA PHE A 240 -17.64 18.32 -31.46
C PHE A 240 -18.52 17.31 -30.72
N GLU A 241 -19.10 16.35 -31.43
CA GLU A 241 -20.01 15.35 -30.88
C GLU A 241 -19.28 14.38 -29.94
N PHE A 242 -18.01 14.07 -30.22
CA PHE A 242 -17.17 13.30 -29.31
C PHE A 242 -16.92 14.04 -27.99
N PHE A 243 -16.52 15.31 -28.05
CA PHE A 243 -16.35 16.13 -26.83
C PHE A 243 -17.65 16.31 -26.07
N ARG A 244 -18.77 16.51 -26.77
CA ARG A 244 -20.09 16.60 -26.15
C ARG A 244 -20.45 15.32 -25.41
N GLU A 245 -20.15 14.17 -26.00
CA GLU A 245 -20.41 12.87 -25.36
C GLU A 245 -19.48 12.62 -24.17
N LEU A 246 -18.19 12.96 -24.27
CA LEU A 246 -17.27 12.92 -23.12
C LEU A 246 -17.70 13.87 -21.99
N GLN A 247 -18.24 15.04 -22.34
CA GLN A 247 -18.80 15.98 -21.36
C GLN A 247 -20.08 15.44 -20.73
N ARG A 248 -20.95 14.77 -21.50
CA ARG A 248 -22.19 14.15 -20.99
C ARG A 248 -21.90 13.11 -19.91
N ILE A 249 -20.85 12.32 -20.09
CA ILE A 249 -20.38 11.33 -19.11
C ILE A 249 -19.44 11.93 -18.06
N SER A 250 -19.26 13.25 -18.04
CA SER A 250 -18.39 13.97 -17.09
C SER A 250 -16.93 13.49 -17.08
N VAL A 251 -16.34 13.21 -18.24
CA VAL A 251 -14.90 12.87 -18.38
C VAL A 251 -14.10 14.03 -18.98
N TRP A 252 -14.78 15.07 -19.47
CA TRP A 252 -14.17 16.23 -20.13
C TRP A 252 -14.54 17.55 -19.44
N PRO A 253 -13.58 18.46 -19.21
CA PRO A 253 -12.11 18.28 -19.31
C PRO A 253 -11.56 17.33 -18.23
N PHE A 254 -10.59 16.50 -18.59
CA PHE A 254 -10.11 15.43 -17.70
C PHE A 254 -9.49 15.99 -16.42
N GLU A 255 -8.72 17.08 -16.53
CA GLU A 255 -8.05 17.76 -15.43
C GLU A 255 -9.03 18.36 -14.41
N ASP A 256 -10.19 18.82 -14.86
CA ASP A 256 -11.21 19.37 -13.98
C ASP A 256 -12.02 18.26 -13.31
N CYS A 257 -12.32 17.18 -14.03
CA CYS A 257 -13.02 16.02 -13.47
C CYS A 257 -12.17 15.30 -12.40
N MET A 258 -10.84 15.24 -12.56
CA MET A 258 -9.91 14.65 -11.58
C MET A 258 -9.87 15.39 -10.23
N ARG A 259 -10.33 16.64 -10.15
CA ARG A 259 -10.29 17.41 -8.89
C ARG A 259 -11.28 16.89 -7.84
N HIS A 260 -12.37 16.26 -8.30
CA HIS A 260 -13.50 15.86 -7.46
C HIS A 260 -13.86 14.38 -7.67
N SER A 261 -12.91 13.58 -8.16
CA SER A 261 -13.17 12.20 -8.50
C SER A 261 -11.91 11.36 -8.40
N SER A 262 -12.11 10.08 -8.14
CA SER A 262 -11.06 9.06 -8.22
C SER A 262 -10.80 8.68 -9.68
N ILE A 263 -9.68 8.00 -9.93
CA ILE A 263 -9.36 7.47 -11.26
C ILE A 263 -10.35 6.37 -11.61
N ASP A 264 -10.73 5.53 -10.64
CA ASP A 264 -11.73 4.47 -10.83
C ASP A 264 -13.09 5.03 -11.26
N ASP A 265 -13.53 6.13 -10.67
CA ASP A 265 -14.78 6.78 -11.05
C ASP A 265 -14.72 7.36 -12.48
N LEU A 266 -13.56 7.90 -12.90
CA LEU A 266 -13.36 8.32 -14.28
C LEU A 266 -13.36 7.16 -15.26
N VAL A 267 -12.64 6.08 -14.95
CA VAL A 267 -12.62 4.85 -15.75
C VAL A 267 -14.03 4.25 -15.86
N PHE A 268 -14.78 4.25 -14.76
CA PHE A 268 -16.18 3.84 -14.74
C PHE A 268 -17.03 4.72 -15.67
N ARG A 269 -16.94 6.05 -15.57
CA ARG A 269 -17.66 6.98 -16.44
C ARG A 269 -17.29 6.82 -17.92
N MET A 270 -16.02 6.57 -18.25
CA MET A 270 -15.57 6.28 -19.62
C MET A 270 -16.29 5.06 -20.21
N ARG A 271 -16.65 4.05 -19.41
CA ARG A 271 -17.42 2.88 -19.87
C ARG A 271 -18.86 3.21 -20.24
N LEU A 272 -19.40 4.35 -19.77
CA LEU A 272 -20.74 4.85 -20.11
C LEU A 272 -20.80 5.55 -21.47
N PHE A 273 -19.67 5.71 -22.16
CA PHE A 273 -19.60 6.32 -23.48
C PHE A 273 -20.48 5.58 -24.49
N ASN A 274 -21.34 6.33 -25.18
CA ASN A 274 -22.25 5.78 -26.17
C ASN A 274 -22.09 6.49 -27.52
N ALA A 275 -21.44 5.81 -28.46
CA ALA A 275 -21.24 6.31 -29.82
C ALA A 275 -22.56 6.63 -30.56
N ARG A 276 -23.71 6.09 -30.14
CA ARG A 276 -25.02 6.41 -30.73
C ARG A 276 -25.50 7.83 -30.39
N GLU A 277 -25.00 8.41 -29.30
CA GLU A 277 -25.30 9.80 -28.92
C GLU A 277 -24.50 10.82 -29.75
N MET A 278 -23.51 10.35 -30.52
CA MET A 278 -22.76 11.17 -31.47
C MET A 278 -23.57 11.32 -32.76
N ARG A 279 -24.05 12.53 -33.04
CA ARG A 279 -24.88 12.79 -34.22
C ARG A 279 -24.01 12.77 -35.48
N ALA A 280 -24.39 11.94 -36.44
CA ALA A 280 -23.75 11.91 -37.74
C ALA A 280 -23.95 13.25 -38.48
N TYR A 281 -22.98 13.61 -39.32
CA TYR A 281 -23.13 14.75 -40.22
C TYR A 281 -24.00 14.36 -41.42
N THR A 282 -25.07 15.12 -41.62
CA THR A 282 -25.93 15.02 -42.81
C THR A 282 -25.48 16.06 -43.82
N ASP A 283 -25.18 15.63 -45.05
CA ASP A 283 -24.84 16.55 -46.13
C ASP A 283 -26.08 17.39 -46.52
N PRO A 284 -26.02 18.73 -46.43
CA PRO A 284 -27.15 19.60 -46.77
C PRO A 284 -27.67 19.42 -48.20
N ARG A 285 -26.81 19.00 -49.15
CA ARG A 285 -27.18 18.84 -50.57
C ARG A 285 -27.93 17.54 -50.83
N THR A 286 -27.50 16.46 -50.19
CA THR A 286 -28.05 15.12 -50.43
C THR A 286 -29.06 14.68 -49.37
N GLN A 287 -29.13 15.40 -48.24
CA GLN A 287 -29.96 15.09 -47.07
C GLN A 287 -29.70 13.68 -46.51
N LYS A 288 -28.50 13.14 -46.75
CA LYS A 288 -28.08 11.81 -46.30
C LYS A 288 -26.88 11.91 -45.36
N PRO A 289 -26.74 10.97 -44.41
CA PRO A 289 -25.53 10.84 -43.61
C PRO A 289 -24.31 10.65 -44.52
N VAL A 290 -23.24 11.39 -44.23
CA VAL A 290 -21.97 11.24 -44.95
C VAL A 290 -21.23 10.04 -44.38
N ASP A 291 -20.94 9.07 -45.24
CA ASP A 291 -20.02 7.98 -44.92
C ASP A 291 -18.58 8.45 -45.13
N CYS A 292 -17.88 8.73 -44.02
CA CYS A 292 -16.52 9.23 -44.02
C CYS A 292 -15.63 8.27 -43.25
N SER A 293 -14.63 7.68 -43.92
CA SER A 293 -13.70 6.71 -43.32
C SER A 293 -12.93 7.23 -42.11
N ARG A 294 -12.79 8.55 -41.96
CA ARG A 294 -12.15 9.17 -40.78
C ARG A 294 -13.11 9.38 -39.61
N CYS A 295 -14.40 9.59 -39.91
CA CYS A 295 -15.44 9.85 -38.92
C CYS A 295 -16.07 8.55 -38.39
N GLY A 296 -16.17 7.52 -39.24
CA GLY A 296 -16.76 6.21 -38.94
C GLY A 296 -15.88 5.27 -38.12
N HIS A 297 -14.91 5.79 -37.37
CA HIS A 297 -14.12 4.98 -36.45
C HIS A 297 -15.00 4.45 -35.32
N ASP A 298 -14.69 3.28 -34.78
CA ASP A 298 -15.31 2.79 -33.54
C ASP A 298 -14.83 3.62 -32.35
N TRP A 299 -15.53 4.72 -32.08
CA TRP A 299 -15.25 5.64 -30.97
C TRP A 299 -15.47 4.98 -29.62
N LYS A 300 -16.38 4.00 -29.53
CA LYS A 300 -16.59 3.24 -28.30
C LYS A 300 -15.36 2.40 -27.98
N ALA A 301 -14.77 1.74 -28.98
CA ALA A 301 -13.52 1.01 -28.81
C ALA A 301 -12.34 1.93 -28.45
N VAL A 302 -12.29 3.16 -29.00
CA VAL A 302 -11.27 4.16 -28.64
C VAL A 302 -11.34 4.51 -27.15
N VAL A 303 -12.52 4.88 -26.65
CA VAL A 303 -12.72 5.26 -25.25
C VAL A 303 -12.50 4.06 -24.31
N ALA A 304 -13.01 2.88 -24.67
CA ALA A 304 -12.78 1.65 -23.90
C ALA A 304 -11.29 1.27 -23.84
N GLY A 305 -10.56 1.42 -24.95
CA GLY A 305 -9.12 1.20 -25.01
C GLY A 305 -8.33 2.18 -24.16
N ALA A 306 -8.75 3.45 -24.11
CA ALA A 306 -8.16 4.44 -23.22
C ALA A 306 -8.41 4.10 -21.74
N ALA A 307 -9.64 3.75 -21.39
CA ALA A 307 -10.01 3.33 -20.04
C ALA A 307 -9.17 2.12 -19.58
N LYS A 308 -9.05 1.09 -20.42
CA LYS A 308 -8.23 -0.11 -20.13
C LYS A 308 -6.75 0.22 -19.92
N ARG A 309 -6.19 1.15 -20.70
CA ARG A 309 -4.79 1.58 -20.53
C ARG A 309 -4.58 2.33 -19.21
N VAL A 310 -5.53 3.15 -18.80
CA VAL A 310 -5.47 3.85 -17.52
C VAL A 310 -5.54 2.84 -16.36
N GLU A 311 -6.49 1.92 -16.42
CA GLU A 311 -6.75 0.91 -15.38
C GLU A 311 -5.54 -0.02 -15.15
N GLY A 312 -4.79 -0.36 -16.19
CA GLY A 312 -3.60 -1.22 -16.10
C GLY A 312 -2.26 -0.50 -16.15
N TYR A 313 -2.22 0.82 -15.91
CA TYR A 313 -0.96 1.57 -16.03
C TYR A 313 -0.03 1.38 -14.83
N PHE A 314 -0.58 1.33 -13.62
CA PHE A 314 0.20 1.37 -12.40
C PHE A 314 -0.13 0.19 -11.49
N ASP A 315 0.87 -0.61 -11.15
CA ASP A 315 0.71 -1.87 -10.39
C ASP A 315 0.96 -1.72 -8.88
N GLY A 316 1.03 -0.49 -8.36
CA GLY A 316 1.43 -0.26 -6.96
C GLY A 316 2.92 0.02 -6.77
N LEU A 317 3.31 0.52 -5.61
CA LEU A 317 4.72 0.72 -5.25
C LEU A 317 5.39 -0.64 -4.99
N CYS A 318 6.58 -0.85 -5.55
CA CYS A 318 7.33 -2.10 -5.43
C CYS A 318 8.42 -2.00 -4.36
N LEU A 319 8.28 -2.77 -3.27
CA LEU A 319 9.25 -2.81 -2.18
C LEU A 319 10.66 -3.20 -2.64
N ASP A 320 10.77 -4.11 -3.62
CA ASP A 320 12.07 -4.57 -4.10
C ASP A 320 12.78 -3.48 -4.92
N CYS A 321 12.05 -2.77 -5.78
CA CYS A 321 12.58 -1.59 -6.48
C CYS A 321 13.00 -0.49 -5.47
N MET A 322 12.21 -0.27 -4.42
CA MET A 322 12.57 0.67 -3.35
C MET A 322 13.86 0.25 -2.64
N ASP A 323 14.02 -1.03 -2.33
CA ASP A 323 15.20 -1.52 -1.61
C ASP A 323 16.46 -1.51 -2.50
N HIS A 324 16.33 -1.86 -3.78
CA HIS A 324 17.42 -1.74 -4.77
C HIS A 324 17.91 -0.30 -4.92
N THR A 325 17.00 0.69 -4.87
CA THR A 325 17.35 2.10 -5.13
C THR A 325 17.84 2.85 -3.90
N LYS A 326 17.45 2.43 -2.68
CA LYS A 326 18.03 2.94 -1.42
C LYS A 326 19.51 2.60 -1.29
N ASN A 327 19.88 1.39 -1.72
CA ASN A 327 21.22 0.81 -1.54
C ASN A 327 21.83 0.38 -2.88
N LEU A 328 21.75 1.27 -3.89
CA LEU A 328 22.69 1.25 -5.01
C LEU A 328 24.09 0.97 -4.40
N GLU A 329 24.78 -0.05 -4.88
CA GLU A 329 25.77 -0.89 -4.18
C GLU A 329 26.50 -0.29 -2.95
N LYS A 330 26.59 -1.07 -1.85
CA LYS A 330 27.34 -0.69 -0.64
C LYS A 330 28.84 -0.64 -0.95
N GLY A 331 29.33 0.56 -1.27
CA GLY A 331 30.72 0.80 -1.72
C GLY A 331 30.88 0.96 -3.22
N GLY A 332 29.80 0.87 -4.01
CA GLY A 332 29.80 1.16 -5.44
C GLY A 332 29.85 2.65 -5.76
N ASP A 333 30.17 2.96 -7.02
CA ASP A 333 30.19 4.31 -7.55
C ASP A 333 28.76 4.86 -7.67
N ARG A 334 28.50 5.93 -6.92
CA ARG A 334 27.18 6.54 -6.76
C ARG A 334 26.60 7.05 -8.06
N ASP A 335 27.44 7.64 -8.90
CA ASP A 335 27.01 8.25 -10.15
C ASP A 335 26.79 7.17 -11.19
N ARG A 336 27.69 6.18 -11.23
CA ARG A 336 27.55 5.02 -12.10
C ARG A 336 26.27 4.24 -11.82
N ASP A 337 25.93 4.01 -10.56
CA ASP A 337 24.72 3.29 -10.18
C ASP A 337 23.45 4.08 -10.55
N TYR A 338 23.48 5.40 -10.37
CA TYR A 338 22.37 6.27 -10.78
C TYR A 338 22.14 6.19 -12.29
N TRP A 339 23.20 6.34 -13.09
CA TRP A 339 23.11 6.28 -14.54
C TRP A 339 22.72 4.89 -15.03
N ALA A 340 23.25 3.83 -14.42
CA ALA A 340 22.88 2.45 -14.74
C ALA A 340 21.42 2.13 -14.38
N TYR A 341 20.89 2.74 -13.31
CA TYR A 341 19.47 2.62 -12.99
C TYR A 341 18.61 3.21 -14.11
N MET A 342 18.95 4.41 -14.60
CA MET A 342 18.20 5.15 -15.63
C MET A 342 18.29 4.61 -17.06
N LEU A 343 19.12 3.59 -17.32
CA LEU A 343 19.19 2.98 -18.65
C LEU A 343 17.86 2.30 -19.01
N PRO A 344 17.43 2.36 -20.29
CA PRO A 344 16.28 1.60 -20.77
C PRO A 344 16.42 0.11 -20.46
N ARG A 345 15.29 -0.52 -20.11
CA ARG A 345 15.25 -1.95 -19.74
C ARG A 345 14.24 -2.67 -20.60
N ASP A 346 14.59 -3.88 -21.03
CA ASP A 346 13.63 -4.79 -21.68
C ASP A 346 12.54 -5.25 -20.71
N ARG A 347 12.88 -5.30 -19.40
CA ARG A 347 11.96 -5.67 -18.31
C ARG A 347 12.27 -4.88 -17.04
N TYR A 348 11.22 -4.29 -16.46
CA TYR A 348 11.32 -3.42 -15.29
C TYR A 348 11.10 -4.16 -13.95
N ASP A 349 10.58 -5.38 -13.99
CA ASP A 349 10.28 -6.24 -12.83
C ASP A 349 11.36 -7.28 -12.51
N VAL A 350 12.51 -7.22 -13.20
CA VAL A 350 13.59 -8.21 -13.03
C VAL A 350 14.09 -8.19 -11.58
N GLY A 351 14.03 -9.34 -10.91
CA GLY A 351 14.45 -9.51 -9.53
C GLY A 351 13.43 -9.03 -8.48
N CYS A 352 12.22 -8.63 -8.90
CA CYS A 352 11.14 -8.26 -7.99
C CYS A 352 10.23 -9.47 -7.69
N ARG A 353 9.65 -9.49 -6.49
CA ARG A 353 8.69 -10.50 -6.03
C ARG A 353 7.30 -10.33 -6.64
N ILE A 354 7.04 -9.16 -7.24
CA ILE A 354 5.80 -8.85 -7.95
C ILE A 354 6.12 -8.49 -9.41
N LYS A 355 5.19 -8.82 -10.31
CA LYS A 355 5.25 -8.37 -11.71
C LYS A 355 4.74 -6.95 -11.80
N HIS A 356 5.44 -6.10 -12.55
CA HIS A 356 5.01 -4.73 -12.77
C HIS A 356 5.68 -4.08 -13.99
N GLY A 357 5.09 -2.99 -14.48
CA GLY A 357 5.62 -2.22 -15.59
C GLY A 357 6.67 -1.18 -15.21
N GLU A 358 7.11 -0.44 -16.24
CA GLU A 358 7.92 0.78 -16.12
C GLU A 358 7.34 1.80 -15.13
N PRO A 359 6.01 2.06 -15.09
CA PRO A 359 5.47 3.06 -14.18
C PRO A 359 5.72 2.67 -12.73
N THR A 360 5.47 1.42 -12.34
CA THR A 360 5.76 0.96 -10.98
C THR A 360 7.23 1.12 -10.62
N TRP A 361 8.14 0.77 -11.53
CA TRP A 361 9.57 0.88 -11.33
C TRP A 361 10.03 2.34 -11.10
N TYR A 362 9.57 3.27 -11.95
CA TYR A 362 10.05 4.66 -11.91
C TYR A 362 9.74 5.36 -10.59
N PHE A 363 8.50 5.31 -10.09
CA PHE A 363 8.16 5.97 -8.82
C PHE A 363 8.32 5.07 -7.59
N SER A 364 8.80 3.83 -7.77
CA SER A 364 9.38 3.09 -6.64
C SER A 364 10.85 3.49 -6.40
N PHE A 365 11.38 4.43 -7.19
CA PHE A 365 12.71 4.96 -7.01
C PHE A 365 12.81 5.80 -5.72
N MET A 366 13.53 5.26 -4.75
CA MET A 366 13.78 5.94 -3.49
C MET A 366 15.08 6.74 -3.49
N GLY A 367 15.93 6.61 -4.52
CA GLY A 367 17.27 7.24 -4.57
C GLY A 367 18.13 7.03 -3.30
N ARG A 368 19.32 7.62 -3.27
CA ARG A 368 20.11 7.74 -2.02
C ARG A 368 19.73 9.04 -1.29
N ARG A 369 19.89 9.09 0.03
CA ARG A 369 19.93 10.39 0.74
C ARG A 369 21.16 11.15 0.23
N GLU A 370 20.94 12.33 -0.35
CA GLU A 370 22.02 13.21 -0.77
C GLU A 370 22.94 13.53 0.43
N LYS A 371 24.25 13.52 0.20
CA LYS A 371 25.18 14.11 1.17
C LYS A 371 24.97 15.61 1.11
N LYS A 372 24.77 16.27 2.26
CA LYS A 372 24.89 17.73 2.37
C LYS A 372 26.18 18.19 1.68
N GLY A 373 26.12 19.23 0.85
CA GLY A 373 27.29 19.89 0.28
C GLY A 373 27.87 19.30 -1.01
N LEU A 374 27.09 18.62 -1.86
CA LEU A 374 27.54 18.27 -3.22
C LEU A 374 26.75 19.03 -4.29
N ILE A 375 27.45 20.00 -4.89
CA ILE A 375 27.25 20.67 -6.19
C ILE A 375 25.99 21.56 -6.34
N ALA A 376 24.92 21.36 -5.56
CA ALA A 376 23.70 22.17 -5.66
C ALA A 376 23.19 22.71 -4.29
N ASP A 377 24.11 23.04 -3.37
CA ASP A 377 23.82 23.97 -2.28
C ASP A 377 24.40 25.34 -2.70
N VAL A 378 23.67 26.08 -3.54
CA VAL A 378 23.88 27.53 -3.75
C VAL A 378 22.65 28.27 -3.27
#